data_AF-A0A818D047-F1
#
_entry.id   AF-A0A818D047-F1
#
_cell.length_a   1.000
_cell.length_b   1.000
_cell.length_c   1.000
_cell.angle_alpha   90.00
_cell.angle_beta   90.00
_cell.angle_gamma   90.00
#
_symmetry.space_group_name_H-M   'P 1'
#
loop_
_entity.id
_entity.type
_entity.pdbx_description
1 polymer ?
#
loop_
_entity_poly.entity_id
_entity_poly.type
_entity_poly.pdbx_seq_one_letter_code
_entity_poly.pdbx_strand_id
1 'polypeptide(L)'
;MSLTFICQYLRLLDSGQHANLSASIYLCLAELCATLKIYSIAELPSFMPHVLQTYQSDNVIKNELLLTSIIACLSKLVRTLCNYLTPYLPDIIKRTCTLLTHPSSINDQRLRTMWSHIALHVSHRLLFPILYDVIDKNEFQLNDLESLMTLLKQSLSIATIDDLSNNYSLLKQLFLKLFTLRTIHTKKMQPNKMNIYEDYIFDCFSELVMRLSEETFRPLFYTIYEWAVYNEPPSEYTLTFYRLTFILSKKLKGLFTLFAGHIIQHASNILNQLNSSKTEEESSEFKINFRKKYAEENKIELINGILGTISNLCLFDSVGFINDERFQLLMMPIVDQLENFTSNDDYSQWIQQNVSPCIVNLTSATKEEPLWRQIHYQILLKTRSNLSKVRLATLNVLQELSRKLGMNYQSLLPEAIPFMAELMEDSNDEVEKTCHRVIVDMESTLGESLQDYFNN
;
A
#
# COMPACT_ATOMS: atom_id res chain seq x y z
N MET A 1 0.77 -5.34 -52.90
CA MET A 1 1.16 -6.72 -53.31
C MET A 1 1.83 -7.49 -52.17
N SER A 2 2.71 -6.89 -51.35
CA SER A 2 3.42 -7.60 -50.27
C SER A 2 2.58 -7.98 -49.05
N LEU A 3 1.74 -7.09 -48.51
CA LEU A 3 0.97 -7.37 -47.30
C LEU A 3 -0.16 -8.38 -47.53
N THR A 4 -0.86 -8.28 -48.66
CA THR A 4 -1.93 -9.20 -49.09
C THR A 4 -1.41 -10.63 -49.25
N PHE A 5 -0.19 -10.78 -49.77
CA PHE A 5 0.48 -12.08 -49.92
C PHE A 5 0.84 -12.71 -48.58
N ILE A 6 1.29 -11.91 -47.60
CA ILE A 6 1.56 -12.39 -46.24
C ILE A 6 0.27 -12.73 -45.50
N CYS A 7 -0.80 -11.96 -45.70
CA CYS A 7 -2.12 -12.27 -45.12
C CYS A 7 -2.67 -13.59 -45.69
N GLN A 8 -2.42 -13.90 -46.97
CA GLN A 8 -2.74 -15.20 -47.55
C GLN A 8 -1.88 -16.33 -46.98
N TYR A 9 -0.58 -16.09 -46.75
CA TYR A 9 0.30 -17.08 -46.12
C TYR A 9 -0.05 -17.35 -44.65
N LEU A 10 -0.47 -16.33 -43.89
CA LEU A 10 -0.96 -16.49 -42.51
C LEU A 10 -2.24 -17.33 -42.43
N ARG A 11 -3.09 -17.28 -43.45
CA ARG A 11 -4.28 -18.14 -43.56
C ARG A 11 -3.95 -19.59 -43.91
N LEU A 12 -2.79 -19.84 -44.52
CA LEU A 12 -2.31 -21.18 -44.91
C LEU A 12 -1.50 -21.88 -43.81
N LEU A 13 -1.11 -21.14 -42.77
CA LEU A 13 -0.42 -21.71 -41.61
C LEU A 13 -1.46 -22.30 -40.64
N ASP A 14 -1.76 -23.58 -40.81
CA ASP A 14 -2.39 -24.35 -39.74
C ASP A 14 -1.41 -24.44 -38.56
N SER A 15 -1.92 -24.04 -37.39
CA SER A 15 -1.18 -23.92 -36.13
C SER A 15 -0.55 -25.26 -35.71
N GLY A 16 0.70 -25.52 -36.12
CA GLY A 16 1.48 -26.60 -35.51
C GLY A 16 2.66 -27.16 -36.30
N GLN A 17 2.68 -27.10 -37.63
CA GLN A 17 3.66 -27.92 -38.38
C GLN A 17 5.01 -27.24 -38.66
N HIS A 18 5.08 -25.90 -38.69
CA HIS A 18 6.33 -25.17 -38.95
C HIS A 18 6.48 -23.92 -38.07
N ALA A 19 6.90 -24.10 -36.81
CA ALA A 19 7.08 -22.99 -35.87
C ALA A 19 8.14 -21.96 -36.32
N ASN A 20 9.23 -22.41 -36.97
CA ASN A 20 10.27 -21.54 -37.51
C ASN A 20 9.75 -20.65 -38.66
N LEU A 21 8.96 -21.23 -39.56
CA LEU A 21 8.35 -20.50 -40.67
C LEU A 21 7.35 -19.46 -40.14
N SER A 22 6.54 -19.85 -39.17
CA SER A 22 5.57 -18.97 -38.50
C SER A 22 6.27 -17.79 -37.83
N ALA A 23 7.36 -18.05 -37.10
CA ALA A 23 8.20 -17.02 -36.48
C ALA A 23 8.73 -15.99 -37.50
N SER A 24 9.31 -16.46 -38.61
CA SER A 24 9.80 -15.56 -39.67
C SER A 24 8.68 -14.73 -40.31
N ILE A 25 7.48 -15.30 -40.47
CA ILE A 25 6.33 -14.59 -41.03
C ILE A 25 5.84 -13.49 -40.08
N TYR A 26 5.78 -13.74 -38.77
CA TYR A 26 5.40 -12.70 -37.80
C TYR A 26 6.39 -11.53 -37.77
N LEU A 27 7.69 -11.80 -37.84
CA LEU A 27 8.72 -10.76 -37.92
C LEU A 27 8.63 -9.98 -39.24
N CYS A 28 8.38 -10.65 -40.36
CA CYS A 28 8.19 -10.00 -41.65
C CYS A 28 6.94 -9.11 -41.66
N LEU A 29 5.82 -9.59 -41.10
CA LEU A 29 4.59 -8.82 -40.94
C LEU A 29 4.83 -7.57 -40.09
N ALA A 30 5.57 -7.71 -38.98
CA ALA A 30 5.91 -6.60 -38.10
C ALA A 30 6.64 -5.48 -38.85
N GLU A 31 7.66 -5.84 -39.63
CA GLU A 31 8.48 -4.86 -40.36
C GLU A 31 7.72 -4.24 -41.54
N LEU A 32 6.84 -5.01 -42.20
CA LEU A 32 5.98 -4.47 -43.25
C LEU A 32 4.91 -3.52 -42.71
N CYS A 33 4.28 -3.83 -41.57
CA CYS A 33 3.34 -2.90 -40.94
C CYS A 33 4.06 -1.62 -40.50
N ALA A 34 5.31 -1.71 -40.04
CA ALA A 34 6.09 -0.55 -39.63
C ALA A 34 6.56 0.33 -40.78
N THR A 35 6.86 -0.25 -41.93
CA THR A 35 7.23 0.49 -43.15
C THR A 35 6.01 1.09 -43.83
N LEU A 36 4.91 0.35 -43.92
CA LEU A 36 3.67 0.79 -44.58
C LEU A 36 2.81 1.71 -43.71
N LYS A 37 2.91 1.64 -42.37
CA LYS A 37 2.15 2.46 -41.41
C LYS A 37 0.65 2.47 -41.76
N ILE A 38 0.09 3.65 -42.05
CA ILE A 38 -1.34 3.87 -42.31
C ILE A 38 -1.87 2.98 -43.45
N TYR A 39 -1.04 2.65 -44.45
CA TYR A 39 -1.46 1.80 -45.56
C TYR A 39 -1.69 0.33 -45.18
N SER A 40 -1.25 -0.11 -44.00
CA SER A 40 -1.50 -1.46 -43.49
C SER A 40 -2.84 -1.62 -42.75
N ILE A 41 -3.53 -0.50 -42.46
CA ILE A 41 -4.77 -0.51 -41.65
C ILE A 41 -5.90 -1.29 -42.33
N ALA A 42 -6.04 -1.18 -43.65
CA ALA A 42 -7.11 -1.85 -44.40
C ALA A 42 -7.06 -3.38 -44.26
N GLU A 43 -5.86 -3.93 -44.08
CA GLU A 43 -5.63 -5.37 -43.98
C GLU A 43 -5.52 -5.85 -42.51
N LEU A 44 -5.51 -4.94 -41.53
CA LEU A 44 -5.41 -5.27 -40.10
C LEU A 44 -6.48 -6.29 -39.66
N PRO A 45 -7.77 -6.15 -40.04
CA PRO A 45 -8.80 -7.15 -39.69
C PRO A 45 -8.55 -8.54 -40.28
N SER A 46 -7.74 -8.63 -41.35
CA SER A 46 -7.49 -9.89 -42.05
C SER A 46 -6.46 -10.77 -41.34
N PHE A 47 -5.43 -10.17 -40.73
CA PHE A 47 -4.32 -10.88 -40.11
C PHE A 47 -4.35 -10.86 -38.59
N MET A 48 -4.90 -9.81 -37.95
CA MET A 48 -4.86 -9.66 -36.50
C MET A 48 -5.56 -10.82 -35.75
N PRO A 49 -6.69 -11.36 -36.22
CA PRO A 49 -7.28 -12.56 -35.61
C PRO A 49 -6.34 -13.76 -35.57
N HIS A 50 -5.51 -13.95 -36.60
CA HIS A 50 -4.54 -15.06 -36.66
C HIS A 50 -3.37 -14.84 -35.69
N VAL A 51 -2.91 -13.60 -35.57
CA VAL A 51 -1.89 -13.20 -34.58
C VAL A 51 -2.41 -13.48 -33.17
N LEU A 52 -3.65 -13.07 -32.86
CA LEU A 52 -4.27 -13.30 -31.55
C LEU A 52 -4.51 -14.78 -31.27
N GLN A 53 -5.06 -15.52 -32.23
CA GLN A 53 -5.32 -16.96 -32.08
C GLN A 53 -4.02 -17.71 -31.76
N THR A 54 -2.92 -17.36 -32.44
CA THR A 54 -1.62 -17.97 -32.16
C THR A 54 -1.13 -17.53 -30.79
N TYR A 55 -1.15 -16.23 -30.47
CA TYR A 55 -0.71 -15.69 -29.17
C TYR A 55 -1.46 -16.29 -27.97
N GLN A 56 -2.76 -16.54 -28.13
CA GLN A 56 -3.63 -17.17 -27.13
C GLN A 56 -3.38 -18.67 -26.97
N SER A 57 -2.78 -19.34 -27.96
CA SER A 57 -2.54 -20.78 -27.89
C SER A 57 -1.43 -21.13 -26.89
N ASP A 58 -1.60 -22.24 -26.15
CA ASP A 58 -0.59 -22.72 -25.20
C ASP A 58 0.62 -23.36 -25.88
N ASN A 59 0.50 -23.67 -27.17
CA ASN A 59 1.62 -24.14 -27.99
C ASN A 59 2.72 -23.08 -28.13
N VAL A 60 2.37 -21.80 -28.03
CA VAL A 60 3.36 -20.71 -28.06
C VAL A 60 4.28 -20.75 -26.84
N ILE A 61 3.78 -21.14 -25.67
CA ILE A 61 4.59 -21.26 -24.45
C ILE A 61 5.66 -22.35 -24.61
N LYS A 62 5.35 -23.41 -25.36
CA LYS A 62 6.27 -24.52 -25.63
C LYS A 62 7.36 -24.17 -26.66
N ASN A 63 7.21 -23.08 -27.40
CA ASN A 63 8.14 -22.68 -28.46
C ASN A 63 8.63 -21.25 -28.26
N GLU A 64 9.82 -21.11 -27.65
CA GLU A 64 10.42 -19.82 -27.31
C GLU A 64 10.62 -18.91 -28.53
N LEU A 65 11.02 -19.47 -29.68
CA LEU A 65 11.21 -18.71 -30.92
C LEU A 65 9.88 -18.11 -31.41
N LEU A 66 8.81 -18.90 -31.38
CA LEU A 66 7.48 -18.46 -31.78
C LEU A 66 6.94 -17.39 -30.83
N LEU A 67 7.05 -17.60 -29.51
CA LEU A 67 6.66 -16.62 -28.50
C LEU A 67 7.40 -15.29 -28.70
N THR A 68 8.73 -15.35 -28.83
CA THR A 68 9.59 -14.18 -29.05
C THR A 68 9.16 -13.40 -30.30
N SER A 69 8.91 -14.12 -31.40
CA SER A 69 8.58 -13.50 -32.68
C SER A 69 7.20 -12.84 -32.66
N ILE A 70 6.22 -13.45 -31.99
CA ILE A 70 4.88 -12.87 -31.81
C ILE A 70 4.93 -11.66 -30.89
N ILE A 71 5.66 -11.71 -29.78
CA ILE A 71 5.82 -10.54 -28.89
C ILE A 71 6.50 -9.39 -29.63
N ALA A 72 7.56 -9.66 -30.40
CA ALA A 72 8.20 -8.64 -31.22
C ALA A 72 7.24 -8.04 -32.25
N CYS A 73 6.41 -8.89 -32.87
CA CYS A 73 5.38 -8.46 -33.82
C CYS A 73 4.35 -7.53 -33.15
N LEU A 74 3.74 -7.98 -32.06
CA LEU A 74 2.76 -7.20 -31.30
C LEU A 74 3.36 -5.88 -30.78
N SER A 75 4.56 -5.91 -30.24
CA SER A 75 5.29 -4.72 -29.77
C SER A 75 5.49 -3.70 -30.90
N LYS A 76 5.89 -4.15 -32.10
CA LYS A 76 6.04 -3.27 -33.26
C LYS A 76 4.68 -2.73 -33.73
N LEU A 77 3.64 -3.55 -33.75
CA LEU A 77 2.27 -3.13 -34.10
C LEU A 77 1.72 -2.08 -33.14
N VAL A 78 1.93 -2.25 -31.83
CA VAL A 78 1.53 -1.27 -30.81
C VAL A 78 2.22 0.07 -31.05
N ARG A 79 3.51 0.07 -31.41
CA ARG A 79 4.24 1.31 -31.71
C ARG A 79 3.77 2.03 -32.97
N THR A 80 3.27 1.29 -33.97
CA THR A 80 2.99 1.84 -35.31
C THR A 80 1.51 2.09 -35.56
N LEU A 81 0.63 1.27 -35.00
CA LEU A 81 -0.81 1.24 -35.26
C LEU A 81 -1.66 1.34 -33.98
N CYS A 82 -1.11 1.80 -32.85
CA CYS A 82 -1.80 1.87 -31.53
C CYS A 82 -3.27 2.30 -31.59
N ASN A 83 -3.58 3.39 -32.31
CA ASN A 83 -4.94 3.95 -32.41
C ASN A 83 -5.96 3.04 -33.09
N TYR A 84 -5.52 2.03 -33.84
CA TYR A 84 -6.37 1.08 -34.56
C TYR A 84 -6.42 -0.30 -33.90
N LEU A 85 -5.65 -0.51 -32.83
CA LEU A 85 -5.59 -1.77 -32.10
C LEU A 85 -6.64 -1.90 -30.99
N THR A 86 -7.44 -0.86 -30.73
CA THR A 86 -8.51 -0.82 -29.72
C THR A 86 -9.34 -2.11 -29.61
N PRO A 87 -9.88 -2.71 -30.70
CA PRO A 87 -10.71 -3.92 -30.57
C PRO A 87 -9.93 -5.17 -30.15
N TYR A 88 -8.60 -5.18 -30.31
CA TYR A 88 -7.72 -6.31 -30.03
C TYR A 88 -6.96 -6.16 -28.70
N LEU A 89 -6.84 -4.93 -28.19
CA LEU A 89 -6.12 -4.63 -26.96
C LEU A 89 -6.62 -5.40 -25.73
N PRO A 90 -7.94 -5.61 -25.50
CA PRO A 90 -8.40 -6.41 -24.35
C PRO A 90 -7.80 -7.82 -24.34
N ASP A 91 -7.77 -8.48 -25.50
CA ASP A 91 -7.24 -9.85 -25.62
C ASP A 91 -5.72 -9.90 -25.48
N ILE A 92 -5.01 -8.89 -26.03
CA ILE A 92 -3.57 -8.73 -25.84
C ILE A 92 -3.27 -8.57 -24.36
N ILE A 93 -3.93 -7.62 -23.67
CA ILE A 93 -3.72 -7.31 -22.26
C ILE A 93 -3.93 -8.57 -21.40
N LYS A 94 -5.07 -9.26 -21.56
CA LYS A 94 -5.37 -10.49 -20.81
C LYS A 94 -4.29 -11.55 -21.00
N ARG A 95 -3.97 -11.88 -22.26
CA ARG A 95 -2.99 -12.94 -22.54
C ARG A 95 -1.59 -12.54 -22.07
N THR A 96 -1.18 -11.29 -22.24
CA THR A 96 0.10 -10.81 -21.72
C THR A 96 0.18 -10.91 -20.21
N CYS A 97 -0.88 -10.60 -19.46
CA CYS A 97 -0.88 -10.80 -18.01
C CYS A 97 -0.69 -12.27 -17.64
N THR A 98 -1.46 -13.18 -18.25
CA THR A 98 -1.31 -14.63 -17.98
C THR A 98 0.08 -15.16 -18.35
N LEU A 99 0.71 -14.58 -19.38
CA LEU A 99 2.07 -14.93 -19.76
C LEU A 99 3.10 -14.31 -18.83
N LEU A 100 2.90 -13.13 -18.26
CA LEU A 100 3.81 -12.55 -17.27
C LEU A 100 3.78 -13.29 -15.94
N THR A 101 2.66 -13.95 -15.60
CA THR A 101 2.47 -14.70 -14.36
C THR A 101 2.80 -16.19 -14.48
N HIS A 102 3.08 -16.69 -15.68
CA HIS A 102 3.34 -18.11 -15.91
C HIS A 102 4.69 -18.56 -15.27
N PRO A 103 4.77 -19.74 -14.64
CA PRO A 103 6.01 -20.19 -13.97
C PRO A 103 7.21 -20.35 -14.91
N SER A 104 6.96 -20.64 -16.19
CA SER A 104 8.01 -20.83 -17.19
C SER A 104 8.46 -19.53 -17.88
N SER A 105 7.77 -18.42 -17.66
CA SER A 105 8.01 -17.14 -18.34
C SER A 105 8.68 -16.10 -17.45
N ILE A 106 9.25 -16.54 -16.31
CA ILE A 106 9.86 -15.70 -15.28
C ILE A 106 10.71 -14.61 -15.94
N ASN A 107 10.20 -13.38 -15.86
CA ASN A 107 10.86 -12.15 -16.28
C ASN A 107 11.25 -12.03 -17.76
N ASP A 108 10.36 -12.39 -18.70
CA ASP A 108 10.59 -12.04 -20.10
C ASP A 108 10.60 -10.50 -20.27
N GLN A 109 11.81 -9.94 -20.39
CA GLN A 109 12.06 -8.52 -20.62
C GLN A 109 11.34 -8.02 -21.89
N ARG A 110 11.06 -8.90 -22.87
CA ARG A 110 10.34 -8.55 -24.09
C ARG A 110 8.86 -8.31 -23.84
N LEU A 111 8.22 -9.13 -23.01
CA LEU A 111 6.83 -8.88 -22.56
C LEU A 111 6.75 -7.56 -21.80
N ARG A 112 7.69 -7.30 -20.88
CA ARG A 112 7.74 -6.02 -20.15
C ARG A 112 7.97 -4.83 -21.07
N THR A 113 8.80 -4.99 -22.11
CA THR A 113 9.04 -3.94 -23.12
C THR A 113 7.77 -3.66 -23.94
N MET A 114 7.04 -4.72 -24.35
CA MET A 114 5.74 -4.57 -25.00
C MET A 114 4.73 -3.87 -24.09
N TRP A 115 4.72 -4.20 -22.80
CA TRP A 115 3.90 -3.55 -21.77
C TRP A 115 4.16 -2.05 -21.71
N SER A 116 5.44 -1.65 -21.65
CA SER A 116 5.85 -0.25 -21.69
C SER A 116 5.43 0.44 -22.99
N HIS A 117 5.46 -0.26 -24.14
CA HIS A 117 4.98 0.28 -25.40
C HIS A 117 3.45 0.47 -25.43
N ILE A 118 2.69 -0.42 -24.80
CA ILE A 118 1.23 -0.24 -24.66
C ILE A 118 0.97 1.00 -23.82
N ALA A 119 1.63 1.14 -22.67
CA ALA A 119 1.50 2.33 -21.83
C ALA A 119 1.84 3.61 -22.61
N LEU A 120 2.99 3.62 -23.30
CA LEU A 120 3.54 4.80 -23.95
C LEU A 120 2.78 5.25 -25.21
N HIS A 121 2.31 4.31 -26.02
CA HIS A 121 1.81 4.63 -27.37
C HIS A 121 0.29 4.58 -27.50
N VAL A 122 -0.42 3.84 -26.65
CA VAL A 122 -1.89 3.83 -26.68
C VAL A 122 -2.40 5.06 -25.93
N SER A 123 -3.26 5.85 -26.59
CA SER A 123 -3.82 7.04 -25.95
C SER A 123 -4.62 6.67 -24.70
N HIS A 124 -4.47 7.45 -23.63
CA HIS A 124 -5.13 7.21 -22.35
C HIS A 124 -6.66 7.19 -22.46
N ARG A 125 -7.21 8.00 -23.38
CA ARG A 125 -8.64 7.99 -23.75
C ARG A 125 -9.15 6.61 -24.20
N LEU A 126 -8.30 5.80 -24.81
CA LEU A 126 -8.64 4.44 -25.23
C LEU A 126 -8.24 3.42 -24.17
N LEU A 127 -7.05 3.56 -23.59
CA LEU A 127 -6.48 2.57 -22.67
C LEU A 127 -7.23 2.49 -21.35
N PHE A 128 -7.58 3.62 -20.72
CA PHE A 128 -8.27 3.60 -19.42
C PHE A 128 -9.64 2.93 -19.48
N PRO A 129 -10.53 3.20 -20.47
CA PRO A 129 -11.77 2.45 -20.63
C PRO A 129 -11.56 0.95 -20.84
N ILE A 130 -10.55 0.55 -21.62
CA ILE A 130 -10.24 -0.86 -21.83
C ILE A 130 -9.80 -1.53 -20.52
N LEU A 131 -8.91 -0.89 -19.75
CA LEU A 131 -8.47 -1.40 -18.46
C LEU A 131 -9.63 -1.47 -17.46
N TYR A 132 -10.49 -0.46 -17.46
CA TYR A 132 -11.72 -0.48 -16.68
C TYR A 132 -12.58 -1.70 -17.03
N ASP A 133 -12.88 -1.92 -18.31
CA ASP A 133 -13.72 -3.03 -18.76
C ASP A 133 -13.12 -4.41 -18.43
N VAL A 134 -11.81 -4.58 -18.64
CA VAL A 134 -11.10 -5.84 -18.32
C VAL A 134 -11.17 -6.13 -16.82
N ILE A 135 -10.99 -5.10 -15.99
CA ILE A 135 -11.09 -5.22 -14.53
C ILE A 135 -12.55 -5.42 -14.11
N ASP A 136 -13.49 -4.69 -14.72
CA ASP A 136 -14.90 -4.67 -14.36
C ASP A 136 -15.56 -6.02 -14.58
N LYS A 137 -15.27 -6.65 -15.72
CA LYS A 137 -15.78 -7.96 -16.10
C LYS A 137 -15.09 -9.13 -15.36
N ASN A 138 -14.11 -8.85 -14.50
CA ASN A 138 -13.30 -9.85 -13.80
C ASN A 138 -12.69 -10.89 -14.75
N GLU A 139 -12.26 -10.47 -15.95
CA GLU A 139 -11.73 -11.38 -16.98
C GLU A 139 -10.25 -11.74 -16.78
N PHE A 140 -9.75 -11.61 -15.54
CA PHE A 140 -8.35 -11.85 -15.18
C PHE A 140 -8.26 -12.71 -13.91
N GLN A 141 -7.18 -13.48 -13.78
CA GLN A 141 -6.93 -14.22 -12.54
C GLN A 141 -6.32 -13.27 -11.51
N LEU A 142 -6.55 -13.52 -10.22
CA LEU A 142 -5.98 -12.67 -9.15
C LEU A 142 -4.45 -12.52 -9.25
N ASN A 143 -3.75 -13.56 -9.72
CA ASN A 143 -2.31 -13.51 -9.97
C ASN A 143 -1.91 -12.48 -11.05
N ASP A 144 -2.80 -12.18 -11.99
CA ASP A 144 -2.58 -11.23 -13.09
C ASP A 144 -2.65 -9.77 -12.64
N LEU A 145 -3.17 -9.52 -11.43
CA LEU A 145 -3.38 -8.18 -10.88
C LEU A 145 -2.09 -7.36 -10.83
N GLU A 146 -0.95 -7.95 -10.45
CA GLU A 146 0.34 -7.25 -10.43
C GLU A 146 0.70 -6.69 -11.81
N SER A 147 0.53 -7.50 -12.86
CA SER A 147 0.85 -7.11 -14.22
C SER A 147 -0.09 -6.01 -14.72
N LEU A 148 -1.39 -6.13 -14.44
CA LEU A 148 -2.38 -5.10 -14.76
C LEU A 148 -2.10 -3.77 -14.03
N MET A 149 -1.83 -3.83 -12.73
CA MET A 149 -1.50 -2.63 -11.93
C MET A 149 -0.19 -2.00 -12.40
N THR A 150 0.79 -2.80 -12.84
CA THR A 150 2.02 -2.30 -13.47
C THR A 150 1.72 -1.53 -14.76
N LEU A 151 0.80 -2.02 -15.60
CA LEU A 151 0.41 -1.29 -16.83
C LEU A 151 -0.22 0.04 -16.49
N LEU A 152 -1.23 -0.01 -15.61
CA LEU A 152 -1.99 1.16 -15.22
C LEU A 152 -1.08 2.20 -14.57
N LYS A 153 -0.18 1.77 -13.68
CA LYS A 153 0.83 2.63 -13.04
C LYS A 153 1.75 3.29 -14.07
N GLN A 154 2.29 2.53 -15.02
CA GLN A 154 3.13 3.08 -16.09
C GLN A 154 2.36 4.12 -16.91
N SER A 155 1.11 3.83 -17.29
CA SER A 155 0.27 4.77 -18.02
C SER A 155 -0.04 6.04 -17.22
N LEU A 156 -0.35 5.91 -15.92
CA LEU A 156 -0.56 7.06 -15.02
C LEU A 156 0.70 7.92 -14.89
N SER A 157 1.89 7.31 -14.86
CA SER A 157 3.17 8.02 -14.74
C SER A 157 3.53 8.87 -15.96
N ILE A 158 2.86 8.68 -17.09
CA ILE A 158 3.06 9.47 -18.31
C ILE A 158 1.81 10.26 -18.71
N ALA A 159 0.70 10.08 -17.99
CA ALA A 159 -0.55 10.77 -18.27
C ALA A 159 -0.38 12.29 -18.07
N THR A 160 -0.93 13.06 -19.00
CA THR A 160 -1.01 14.52 -18.87
C THR A 160 -2.15 14.92 -17.94
N ILE A 161 -2.17 16.18 -17.49
CA ILE A 161 -3.27 16.72 -16.68
C ILE A 161 -4.60 16.59 -17.44
N ASP A 162 -4.59 16.80 -18.75
CA ASP A 162 -5.77 16.67 -19.61
C ASP A 162 -6.23 15.21 -19.73
N ASP A 163 -5.32 14.25 -19.82
CA ASP A 163 -5.67 12.82 -19.83
C ASP A 163 -6.36 12.43 -18.52
N LEU A 164 -5.85 12.92 -17.39
CA LEU A 164 -6.40 12.62 -16.06
C LEU A 164 -7.74 13.31 -15.85
N SER A 165 -7.90 14.58 -16.23
CA SER A 165 -9.15 15.32 -16.07
C SER A 165 -10.29 14.70 -16.89
N ASN A 166 -10.01 14.29 -18.13
CA ASN A 166 -10.98 13.66 -19.01
C ASN A 166 -11.42 12.26 -18.54
N ASN A 167 -10.55 11.55 -17.81
CA ASN A 167 -10.83 10.18 -17.34
C ASN A 167 -11.02 10.10 -15.81
N TYR A 168 -11.13 11.23 -15.12
CA TYR A 168 -11.16 11.27 -13.65
C TYR A 168 -12.30 10.45 -13.05
N SER A 169 -13.51 10.57 -13.61
CA SER A 169 -14.68 9.81 -13.16
C SER A 169 -14.49 8.30 -13.30
N LEU A 170 -13.93 7.87 -14.43
CA LEU A 170 -13.63 6.47 -14.72
C LEU A 170 -12.55 5.92 -13.77
N LEU A 171 -11.45 6.66 -13.58
CA LEU A 171 -10.37 6.27 -12.67
C LEU A 171 -10.86 6.21 -11.22
N LYS A 172 -11.69 7.17 -10.79
CA LYS A 172 -12.34 7.15 -9.48
C LYS A 172 -13.18 5.89 -9.28
N GLN A 173 -14.04 5.54 -10.24
CA GLN A 173 -14.85 4.33 -10.18
C GLN A 173 -13.99 3.06 -10.17
N LEU A 174 -12.95 3.02 -11.00
CA LEU A 174 -12.00 1.91 -11.08
C LEU A 174 -11.36 1.63 -9.73
N PHE A 175 -10.76 2.64 -9.10
CA PHE A 175 -10.06 2.45 -7.84
C PHE A 175 -11.00 2.14 -6.67
N LEU A 176 -12.19 2.76 -6.62
CA LEU A 176 -13.20 2.39 -5.63
C LEU A 176 -13.61 0.91 -5.77
N LYS A 177 -13.74 0.39 -7.00
CA LYS A 177 -13.98 -1.03 -7.24
C LYS A 177 -12.79 -1.89 -6.81
N LEU A 178 -11.56 -1.50 -7.16
CA LEU A 178 -10.36 -2.22 -6.75
C LEU A 178 -10.18 -2.29 -5.23
N PHE A 179 -10.56 -1.25 -4.49
CA PHE A 179 -10.54 -1.28 -3.02
C PHE A 179 -11.55 -2.27 -2.40
N THR A 180 -12.53 -2.76 -3.15
CA THR A 180 -13.43 -3.84 -2.69
C THR A 180 -12.83 -5.24 -2.80
N LEU A 181 -11.60 -5.38 -3.34
CA LEU A 181 -10.96 -6.69 -3.58
C LEU A 181 -10.98 -7.59 -2.34
N ARG A 182 -10.62 -7.02 -1.18
CA ARG A 182 -10.64 -7.74 0.09
C ARG A 182 -12.01 -8.31 0.38
N THR A 183 -13.06 -7.50 0.30
CA THR A 183 -14.45 -7.90 0.54
C THR A 183 -14.92 -9.02 -0.40
N ILE A 184 -14.50 -8.98 -1.67
CA ILE A 184 -14.88 -10.00 -2.66
C ILE A 184 -14.21 -11.36 -2.34
N HIS A 185 -12.99 -11.33 -1.81
CA HIS A 185 -12.16 -12.53 -1.62
C HIS A 185 -11.91 -12.91 -0.14
N THR A 186 -12.54 -12.24 0.84
CA THR A 186 -12.32 -12.44 2.28
C THR A 186 -12.41 -13.92 2.70
N LYS A 187 -13.37 -14.67 2.16
CA LYS A 187 -13.59 -16.08 2.53
C LYS A 187 -12.69 -17.08 1.79
N LYS A 188 -11.97 -16.63 0.76
CA LYS A 188 -11.25 -17.50 -0.19
C LYS A 188 -9.73 -17.43 -0.04
N MET A 189 -9.21 -16.50 0.74
CA MET A 189 -7.79 -16.18 0.77
C MET A 189 -7.31 -15.82 2.17
N GLN A 190 -6.08 -16.23 2.50
CA GLN A 190 -5.43 -15.84 3.75
C GLN A 190 -5.11 -14.33 3.77
N PRO A 191 -5.22 -13.65 4.94
CA PRO A 191 -4.98 -12.22 5.07
C PRO A 191 -3.63 -11.75 4.50
N ASN A 192 -2.54 -12.44 4.80
CA ASN A 192 -1.20 -12.06 4.32
C ASN A 192 -1.08 -12.08 2.80
N LYS A 193 -1.74 -13.04 2.14
CA LYS A 193 -1.75 -13.12 0.68
C LYS A 193 -2.63 -12.01 0.08
N MET A 194 -3.75 -11.67 0.73
CA MET A 194 -4.59 -10.54 0.34
C MET A 194 -3.81 -9.22 0.39
N ASN A 195 -3.01 -9.02 1.44
CA ASN A 195 -2.21 -7.80 1.63
C ASN A 195 -1.31 -7.52 0.42
N ILE A 196 -0.65 -8.55 -0.13
CA ILE A 196 0.22 -8.45 -1.31
C ILE A 196 -0.55 -7.90 -2.53
N TYR A 197 -1.76 -8.40 -2.78
CA TYR A 197 -2.57 -7.96 -3.91
C TYR A 197 -3.06 -6.51 -3.76
N GLU A 198 -3.47 -6.14 -2.55
CA GLU A 198 -3.82 -4.76 -2.23
C GLU A 198 -2.61 -3.82 -2.38
N ASP A 199 -1.40 -4.27 -2.04
CA ASP A 199 -0.19 -3.44 -2.17
C ASP A 199 0.09 -3.04 -3.63
N TYR A 200 -0.18 -3.92 -4.59
CA TYR A 200 -0.10 -3.57 -6.02
C TYR A 200 -1.12 -2.49 -6.40
N ILE A 201 -2.34 -2.55 -5.85
CA ILE A 201 -3.39 -1.54 -6.08
C ILE A 201 -2.99 -0.21 -5.44
N PHE A 202 -2.49 -0.24 -4.21
CA PHE A 202 -2.12 0.96 -3.46
C PHE A 202 -0.90 1.67 -4.05
N ASP A 203 0.09 0.93 -4.54
CA ASP A 203 1.23 1.50 -5.25
C ASP A 203 0.82 2.15 -6.57
N CYS A 204 -0.12 1.54 -7.30
CA CYS A 204 -0.71 2.12 -8.51
C CYS A 204 -1.54 3.39 -8.19
N PHE A 205 -2.40 3.33 -7.17
CA PHE A 205 -3.20 4.48 -6.74
C PHE A 205 -2.33 5.64 -6.25
N SER A 206 -1.24 5.33 -5.55
CA SER A 206 -0.27 6.33 -5.11
C SER A 206 0.32 7.11 -6.29
N GLU A 207 0.57 6.45 -7.43
CA GLU A 207 1.02 7.14 -8.65
C GLU A 207 -0.06 8.11 -9.18
N LEU A 208 -1.35 7.71 -9.15
CA LEU A 208 -2.44 8.63 -9.50
C LEU A 208 -2.45 9.85 -8.55
N VAL A 209 -2.39 9.62 -7.23
CA VAL A 209 -2.43 10.69 -6.24
C VAL A 209 -1.29 11.69 -6.41
N MET A 210 -0.08 11.22 -6.74
CA MET A 210 1.07 12.09 -7.01
C MET A 210 0.90 12.98 -8.26
N ARG A 211 -0.10 12.72 -9.11
CA ARG A 211 -0.40 13.49 -10.32
C ARG A 211 -1.59 14.43 -10.16
N LEU A 212 -2.41 14.25 -9.13
CA LEU A 212 -3.59 15.07 -8.89
C LEU A 212 -3.21 16.35 -8.15
N SER A 213 -3.90 17.45 -8.45
CA SER A 213 -3.84 18.64 -7.62
C SER A 213 -4.54 18.40 -6.28
N GLU A 214 -4.20 19.20 -5.27
CA GLU A 214 -4.89 19.19 -3.97
C GLU A 214 -6.40 19.34 -4.12
N GLU A 215 -6.83 20.28 -4.98
CA GLU A 215 -8.25 20.55 -5.26
C GLU A 215 -9.00 19.34 -5.81
N THR A 216 -8.31 18.49 -6.59
CA THR A 216 -8.90 17.31 -7.21
C THR A 216 -8.83 16.08 -6.30
N PHE A 217 -7.76 15.99 -5.50
CA PHE A 217 -7.53 14.86 -4.59
C PHE A 217 -8.36 14.95 -3.31
N ARG A 218 -8.55 16.15 -2.72
CA ARG A 218 -9.36 16.35 -1.51
C ARG A 218 -10.76 15.70 -1.60
N PRO A 219 -11.60 15.99 -2.63
CA PRO A 219 -12.91 15.38 -2.74
C PRO A 219 -12.84 13.87 -3.03
N LEU A 220 -11.81 13.39 -3.74
CA LEU A 220 -11.59 11.96 -3.95
C LEU A 220 -11.31 11.27 -2.61
N PHE A 221 -10.42 11.83 -1.81
CA PHE A 221 -10.06 11.30 -0.49
C PHE A 221 -11.27 11.24 0.44
N TYR A 222 -12.10 12.30 0.48
CA TYR A 222 -13.33 12.29 1.27
C TYR A 222 -14.34 11.25 0.77
N THR A 223 -14.47 11.07 -0.55
CA THR A 223 -15.31 9.98 -1.08
C THR A 223 -14.80 8.61 -0.62
N ILE A 224 -13.48 8.40 -0.60
CA ILE A 224 -12.86 7.15 -0.15
C ILE A 224 -13.08 6.96 1.36
N TYR A 225 -12.95 8.02 2.15
CA TYR A 225 -13.23 7.98 3.59
C TYR A 225 -14.70 7.63 3.86
N GLU A 226 -15.64 8.29 3.19
CA GLU A 226 -17.07 7.98 3.31
C GLU A 226 -17.37 6.54 2.90
N TRP A 227 -16.74 6.08 1.81
CA TRP A 227 -16.84 4.70 1.37
C TRP A 227 -16.35 3.70 2.43
N ALA A 228 -15.26 4.03 3.14
CA ALA A 228 -14.68 3.15 4.13
C ALA A 228 -15.47 3.09 5.45
N VAL A 229 -15.96 4.25 5.89
CA VAL A 229 -16.55 4.42 7.22
C VAL A 229 -18.06 4.15 7.21
N TYR A 230 -18.78 4.55 6.16
CA TYR A 230 -20.25 4.52 6.15
C TYR A 230 -20.87 3.39 5.33
N ASN A 231 -20.12 2.72 4.42
CA ASN A 231 -20.67 1.61 3.64
C ASN A 231 -20.55 0.25 4.33
N GLU A 232 -21.38 -0.70 3.90
CA GLU A 232 -21.34 -2.09 4.38
C GLU A 232 -20.63 -3.04 3.40
N PRO A 233 -19.77 -3.98 3.86
CA PRO A 233 -19.38 -4.23 5.25
C PRO A 233 -18.26 -3.28 5.71
N PRO A 234 -18.47 -2.49 6.77
CA PRO A 234 -17.55 -1.41 7.14
C PRO A 234 -16.22 -1.93 7.69
N SER A 235 -16.15 -3.19 8.14
CA SER A 235 -14.91 -3.80 8.60
C SER A 235 -13.88 -3.86 7.46
N GLU A 236 -14.10 -4.70 6.44
CA GLU A 236 -13.11 -4.90 5.39
C GLU A 236 -12.71 -3.59 4.69
N TYR A 237 -13.65 -2.65 4.50
CA TYR A 237 -13.35 -1.34 3.92
C TYR A 237 -12.48 -0.46 4.83
N THR A 238 -12.73 -0.45 6.13
CA THR A 238 -11.91 0.28 7.11
C THR A 238 -10.48 -0.24 7.13
N LEU A 239 -10.28 -1.55 7.07
CA LEU A 239 -8.93 -2.14 6.99
C LEU A 239 -8.22 -1.71 5.70
N THR A 240 -8.85 -1.89 4.54
CA THR A 240 -8.29 -1.46 3.25
C THR A 240 -7.97 0.04 3.26
N PHE A 241 -8.85 0.86 3.85
CA PHE A 241 -8.63 2.30 3.98
C PHE A 241 -7.39 2.64 4.81
N TYR A 242 -7.22 2.07 5.99
CA TYR A 242 -6.06 2.41 6.83
C TYR A 242 -4.73 1.86 6.30
N ARG A 243 -4.75 0.74 5.56
CA ARG A 243 -3.57 0.29 4.79
C ARG A 243 -3.24 1.29 3.68
N LEU A 244 -4.25 1.80 2.98
CA LEU A 244 -4.09 2.84 1.96
C LEU A 244 -3.56 4.15 2.56
N THR A 245 -4.14 4.66 3.64
CA THR A 245 -3.70 5.92 4.27
C THR A 245 -2.28 5.82 4.79
N PHE A 246 -1.87 4.64 5.27
CA PHE A 246 -0.48 4.41 5.67
C PHE A 246 0.49 4.61 4.50
N ILE A 247 0.18 4.04 3.34
CA ILE A 247 1.01 4.20 2.14
C ILE A 247 0.99 5.65 1.64
N LEU A 248 -0.19 6.27 1.58
CA LEU A 248 -0.33 7.66 1.15
C LEU A 248 0.39 8.65 2.07
N SER A 249 0.33 8.45 3.40
CA SER A 249 1.04 9.28 4.37
C SER A 249 2.56 9.22 4.19
N LYS A 250 3.12 8.06 3.79
CA LYS A 250 4.55 7.94 3.43
C LYS A 250 4.90 8.66 2.12
N LYS A 251 4.02 8.58 1.12
CA LYS A 251 4.26 9.15 -0.22
C LYS A 251 4.12 10.67 -0.23
N LEU A 252 3.04 11.19 0.34
CA LEU A 252 2.73 12.62 0.40
C LEU A 252 3.44 13.35 1.55
N LYS A 253 3.88 12.63 2.59
CA LYS A 253 4.53 13.18 3.79
C LYS A 253 3.69 14.32 4.38
N GLY A 254 4.28 15.49 4.62
CA GLY A 254 3.62 16.64 5.22
C GLY A 254 2.38 17.11 4.45
N LEU A 255 2.30 16.89 3.13
CA LEU A 255 1.11 17.24 2.34
C LEU A 255 -0.12 16.42 2.74
N PHE A 256 0.06 15.23 3.31
CA PHE A 256 -1.07 14.39 3.72
C PHE A 256 -1.87 15.00 4.89
N THR A 257 -1.23 15.86 5.69
CA THR A 257 -1.88 16.56 6.82
C THR A 257 -3.09 17.40 6.38
N LEU A 258 -3.10 17.87 5.13
CA LEU A 258 -4.19 18.66 4.53
C LEU A 258 -5.53 17.89 4.41
N PHE A 259 -5.49 16.56 4.51
CA PHE A 259 -6.65 15.69 4.33
C PHE A 259 -6.99 14.87 5.59
N ALA A 260 -6.05 14.73 6.50
CA ALA A 260 -6.11 13.76 7.60
C ALA A 260 -7.02 14.16 8.77
N GLY A 261 -7.55 15.38 8.81
CA GLY A 261 -8.35 15.89 9.93
C GLY A 261 -9.52 14.98 10.33
N HIS A 262 -10.29 14.48 9.36
CA HIS A 262 -11.44 13.60 9.62
C HIS A 262 -11.07 12.20 10.12
N ILE A 263 -9.80 11.81 9.96
CA ILE A 263 -9.33 10.47 10.31
C ILE A 263 -9.03 10.38 11.81
N ILE A 264 -8.68 11.50 12.47
CA ILE A 264 -8.14 11.51 13.85
C ILE A 264 -9.13 10.91 14.86
N GLN A 265 -10.36 11.43 14.89
CA GLN A 265 -11.40 10.93 15.79
C GLN A 265 -11.70 9.44 15.52
N HIS A 266 -11.85 9.09 14.25
CA HIS A 266 -12.18 7.72 13.83
C HIS A 266 -11.07 6.73 14.20
N ALA A 267 -9.81 7.11 14.00
CA ALA A 267 -8.65 6.31 14.36
C ALA A 267 -8.56 6.10 15.88
N SER A 268 -8.72 7.17 16.67
CA SER A 268 -8.74 7.11 18.14
C SER A 268 -9.81 6.12 18.65
N ASN A 269 -11.03 6.23 18.14
CA ASN A 269 -12.14 5.38 18.55
C ASN A 269 -11.90 3.89 18.18
N ILE A 270 -11.31 3.60 17.01
CA ILE A 270 -10.95 2.23 16.63
C ILE A 270 -9.85 1.65 17.51
N LEU A 271 -8.80 2.43 17.80
CA LEU A 271 -7.71 1.98 18.68
C LEU A 271 -8.23 1.61 20.07
N ASN A 272 -9.17 2.38 20.60
CA ASN A 272 -9.83 2.07 21.87
C ASN A 272 -10.66 0.78 21.79
N GLN A 273 -11.46 0.61 20.73
CA GLN A 273 -12.30 -0.59 20.54
C GLN A 273 -11.48 -1.89 20.35
N LEU A 274 -10.32 -1.79 19.71
CA LEU A 274 -9.43 -2.93 19.45
C LEU A 274 -8.43 -3.18 20.58
N ASN A 275 -8.46 -2.38 21.65
CA ASN A 275 -7.61 -2.61 22.80
C ASN A 275 -8.20 -3.73 23.67
N SER A 276 -7.43 -4.81 23.82
CA SER A 276 -7.81 -5.97 24.64
C SER A 276 -7.97 -5.64 26.13
N SER A 277 -7.27 -4.62 26.64
CA SER A 277 -7.31 -4.22 28.06
C SER A 277 -8.55 -3.41 28.45
N LYS A 278 -9.27 -2.84 27.46
CA LYS A 278 -10.48 -2.05 27.71
C LYS A 278 -11.76 -2.89 27.72
N THR A 279 -12.71 -2.50 28.58
CA THR A 279 -14.02 -3.16 28.69
C THR A 279 -14.92 -2.79 27.51
N GLU A 280 -15.86 -3.67 27.14
CA GLU A 280 -16.71 -3.44 25.96
C GLU A 280 -17.58 -2.16 26.07
N GLU A 281 -17.92 -1.72 27.28
CA GLU A 281 -18.82 -0.60 27.56
C GLU A 281 -18.20 0.77 27.21
N GLU A 282 -16.90 0.95 27.44
CA GLU A 282 -16.16 2.22 27.21
C GLU A 282 -15.95 2.56 25.71
N SER A 283 -16.26 1.62 24.81
CA SER A 283 -15.88 1.69 23.40
C SER A 283 -17.06 1.92 22.43
N SER A 284 -18.24 2.23 22.98
CA SER A 284 -19.56 2.06 22.35
C SER A 284 -20.10 3.29 21.60
N GLU A 285 -19.26 4.17 21.05
CA GLU A 285 -19.73 5.32 20.26
C GLU A 285 -20.13 4.98 18.80
N PHE A 286 -19.62 3.88 18.23
CA PHE A 286 -19.92 3.48 16.84
C PHE A 286 -20.78 2.20 16.76
N LYS A 287 -21.66 2.16 15.74
CA LYS A 287 -22.56 1.01 15.44
C LYS A 287 -21.83 -0.31 15.15
N ILE A 288 -20.52 -0.31 14.94
CA ILE A 288 -19.75 -1.46 14.47
C ILE A 288 -18.79 -1.91 15.57
N ASN A 289 -18.92 -3.17 15.97
CA ASN A 289 -17.98 -3.81 16.89
C ASN A 289 -16.90 -4.56 16.07
N PHE A 290 -15.75 -3.92 15.83
CA PHE A 290 -14.64 -4.53 15.09
C PHE A 290 -14.02 -5.73 15.83
N ARG A 291 -14.05 -5.74 17.17
CA ARG A 291 -13.52 -6.82 18.02
C ARG A 291 -14.20 -8.16 17.76
N LYS A 292 -15.51 -8.17 17.46
CA LYS A 292 -16.30 -9.38 17.18
C LYS A 292 -16.29 -9.80 15.71
N LYS A 293 -15.97 -8.90 14.77
CA LYS A 293 -16.06 -9.16 13.32
C LYS A 293 -14.75 -9.60 12.67
N TYR A 294 -13.60 -9.28 13.25
CA TYR A 294 -12.31 -9.61 12.66
C TYR A 294 -11.66 -10.86 13.23
N ALA A 295 -10.97 -11.59 12.36
CA ALA A 295 -9.87 -12.47 12.77
C ALA A 295 -8.74 -11.62 13.40
N GLU A 296 -7.98 -12.20 14.32
CA GLU A 296 -6.95 -11.47 15.07
C GLU A 296 -5.92 -10.79 14.15
N GLU A 297 -5.54 -11.42 13.03
CA GLU A 297 -4.57 -10.85 12.08
C GLU A 297 -5.07 -9.54 11.47
N ASN A 298 -6.36 -9.45 11.15
CA ASN A 298 -6.96 -8.23 10.59
C ASN A 298 -7.08 -7.12 11.64
N LYS A 299 -7.23 -7.45 12.94
CA LYS A 299 -7.21 -6.46 14.02
C LYS A 299 -5.84 -5.83 14.14
N ILE A 300 -4.80 -6.67 14.16
CA ILE A 300 -3.40 -6.23 14.26
C ILE A 300 -3.04 -5.37 13.04
N GLU A 301 -3.39 -5.81 11.84
CA GLU A 301 -3.12 -5.04 10.61
C GLU A 301 -3.84 -3.68 10.61
N LEU A 302 -5.08 -3.62 11.10
CA LEU A 302 -5.81 -2.37 11.24
C LEU A 302 -5.15 -1.42 12.25
N ILE A 303 -4.74 -1.93 13.42
CA ILE A 303 -3.99 -1.15 14.41
C ILE A 303 -2.68 -0.63 13.79
N ASN A 304 -1.94 -1.48 13.08
CA ASN A 304 -0.69 -1.09 12.42
C ASN A 304 -0.91 -0.01 11.36
N GLY A 305 -1.95 -0.13 10.53
CA GLY A 305 -2.30 0.88 9.54
C GLY A 305 -2.63 2.23 10.19
N ILE A 306 -3.37 2.22 11.30
CA ILE A 306 -3.71 3.42 12.07
C ILE A 306 -2.46 4.05 12.70
N LEU A 307 -1.72 3.28 13.51
CA LEU A 307 -0.51 3.76 14.21
C LEU A 307 0.54 4.25 13.22
N GLY A 308 0.76 3.52 12.12
CA GLY A 308 1.66 3.92 11.06
C GLY A 308 1.23 5.23 10.39
N THR A 309 -0.07 5.41 10.12
CA THR A 309 -0.60 6.65 9.55
C THR A 309 -0.40 7.82 10.51
N ILE A 310 -0.76 7.67 11.79
CA ILE A 310 -0.60 8.73 12.81
C ILE A 310 0.88 9.06 13.02
N SER A 311 1.73 8.04 13.13
CA SER A 311 3.18 8.23 13.31
C SER A 311 3.78 9.05 12.15
N ASN A 312 3.39 8.77 10.90
CA ASN A 312 3.83 9.56 9.75
C ASN A 312 3.27 10.99 9.77
N LEU A 313 2.01 11.18 10.18
CA LEU A 313 1.41 12.52 10.33
C LEU A 313 2.20 13.35 11.34
N CYS A 314 2.59 12.77 12.47
CA CYS A 314 3.41 13.43 13.49
C CYS A 314 4.85 13.67 13.00
N LEU A 315 5.46 12.67 12.35
CA LEU A 315 6.84 12.74 11.86
C LEU A 315 7.04 13.84 10.81
N PHE A 316 6.05 14.01 9.93
CA PHE A 316 6.10 15.00 8.84
C PHE A 316 5.31 16.27 9.16
N ASP A 317 4.97 16.51 10.43
CA ASP A 317 4.24 17.71 10.84
C ASP A 317 5.15 18.94 10.83
N SER A 318 5.03 19.73 9.76
CA SER A 318 5.70 21.02 9.63
C SER A 318 4.79 22.22 9.92
N VAL A 319 3.47 22.01 9.96
CA VAL A 319 2.45 23.08 9.98
C VAL A 319 1.71 23.18 11.31
N GLY A 320 2.01 22.32 12.28
CA GLY A 320 1.26 22.25 13.54
C GLY A 320 -0.07 21.54 13.38
N PHE A 321 -0.09 20.48 12.56
CA PHE A 321 -1.24 19.61 12.40
C PHE A 321 -1.62 18.94 13.73
N ILE A 322 -0.66 18.53 14.55
CA ILE A 322 -0.91 18.01 15.90
C ILE A 322 -1.05 19.20 16.87
N ASN A 323 -2.27 19.72 16.97
CA ASN A 323 -2.65 20.69 18.00
C ASN A 323 -3.12 19.99 19.29
N ASP A 324 -3.35 20.76 20.34
CA ASP A 324 -3.80 20.27 21.65
C ASP A 324 -5.03 19.37 21.55
N GLU A 325 -6.06 19.77 20.80
CA GLU A 325 -7.28 18.99 20.62
C GLU A 325 -7.00 17.60 20.04
N ARG A 326 -6.20 17.53 18.97
CA ARG A 326 -5.84 16.26 18.33
C ARG A 326 -4.91 15.44 19.21
N PHE A 327 -4.02 16.07 19.95
CA PHE A 327 -3.18 15.39 20.93
C PHE A 327 -4.04 14.72 22.02
N GLN A 328 -5.01 15.44 22.60
CA GLN A 328 -5.90 14.89 23.62
C GLN A 328 -6.71 13.69 23.10
N LEU A 329 -7.13 13.72 21.84
CA LEU A 329 -7.82 12.60 21.21
C LEU A 329 -6.92 11.37 20.98
N LEU A 330 -5.63 11.57 20.73
CA LEU A 330 -4.72 10.51 20.29
C LEU A 330 -3.85 9.92 21.40
N MET A 331 -3.47 10.73 22.39
CA MET A 331 -2.46 10.37 23.40
C MET A 331 -2.82 9.07 24.11
N MET A 332 -3.98 9.01 24.77
CA MET A 332 -4.36 7.84 25.57
C MET A 332 -4.60 6.57 24.72
N PRO A 333 -5.37 6.63 23.60
CA PRO A 333 -5.56 5.45 22.74
C PRO A 333 -4.27 4.82 22.20
N ILE A 334 -3.23 5.64 21.97
CA ILE A 334 -1.93 5.18 21.50
C ILE A 334 -1.11 4.61 22.67
N VAL A 335 -1.03 5.32 23.80
CA VAL A 335 -0.29 4.85 24.99
C VAL A 335 -0.87 3.53 25.51
N ASP A 336 -2.19 3.38 25.50
CA ASP A 336 -2.84 2.14 25.94
C ASP A 336 -2.51 0.93 25.05
N GLN A 337 -1.97 1.14 23.83
CA GLN A 337 -1.48 0.01 23.01
C GLN A 337 -0.27 -0.69 23.63
N LEU A 338 0.45 -0.05 24.58
CA LEU A 338 1.48 -0.70 25.39
C LEU A 338 0.93 -1.84 26.27
N GLU A 339 -0.37 -1.87 26.52
CA GLU A 339 -1.02 -2.97 27.25
C GLU A 339 -1.85 -3.87 26.34
N ASN A 340 -1.83 -3.62 25.03
CA ASN A 340 -2.59 -4.41 24.09
C ASN A 340 -1.80 -5.65 23.67
N PHE A 341 -2.34 -6.82 23.99
CA PHE A 341 -1.74 -8.09 23.62
C PHE A 341 -2.31 -8.58 22.30
N THR A 342 -1.47 -8.55 21.28
CA THR A 342 -1.71 -9.28 20.04
C THR A 342 -1.38 -10.75 20.26
N SER A 343 -2.16 -11.69 19.75
CA SER A 343 -1.98 -13.14 19.91
C SER A 343 -0.70 -13.74 19.28
N ASN A 344 0.21 -12.91 18.76
CA ASN A 344 1.50 -13.33 18.22
C ASN A 344 2.59 -13.28 19.31
N ASP A 345 3.52 -14.25 19.27
CA ASP A 345 4.63 -14.37 20.22
C ASP A 345 5.63 -13.18 20.16
N ASP A 346 5.51 -12.32 19.15
CA ASP A 346 6.41 -11.20 18.85
C ASP A 346 5.98 -9.85 19.47
N TYR A 347 5.31 -9.86 20.63
CA TYR A 347 4.81 -8.64 21.30
C TYR A 347 5.88 -7.52 21.39
N SER A 348 7.09 -7.83 21.85
CA SER A 348 8.17 -6.84 22.02
C SER A 348 8.58 -6.22 20.69
N GLN A 349 8.68 -7.02 19.63
CA GLN A 349 8.99 -6.53 18.29
C GLN A 349 7.85 -5.68 17.73
N TRP A 350 6.61 -6.08 17.97
CA TRP A 350 5.43 -5.31 17.54
C TRP A 350 5.38 -3.92 18.17
N ILE A 351 5.62 -3.81 19.49
CA ILE A 351 5.72 -2.52 20.19
C ILE A 351 6.85 -1.67 19.57
N GLN A 352 8.03 -2.25 19.37
CA GLN A 352 9.19 -1.53 18.83
C GLN A 352 8.94 -1.01 17.41
N GLN A 353 8.21 -1.75 16.58
CA GLN A 353 7.98 -1.41 15.17
C GLN A 353 6.78 -0.48 14.95
N ASN A 354 5.75 -0.54 15.78
CA ASN A 354 4.47 0.12 15.52
C ASN A 354 4.07 1.14 16.60
N VAL A 355 4.16 0.76 17.89
CA VAL A 355 3.68 1.60 19.00
C VAL A 355 4.72 2.64 19.41
N SER A 356 5.96 2.22 19.66
CA SER A 356 7.05 3.10 20.08
C SER A 356 7.29 4.27 19.11
N PRO A 357 7.40 4.05 17.78
CA PRO A 357 7.58 5.16 16.84
C PRO A 357 6.38 6.11 16.81
N CYS A 358 5.16 5.62 17.07
CA CYS A 358 3.97 6.47 17.12
C CYS A 358 3.98 7.37 18.35
N ILE A 359 4.29 6.82 19.53
CA ILE A 359 4.44 7.58 20.78
C ILE A 359 5.55 8.64 20.65
N VAL A 360 6.73 8.22 20.21
CA VAL A 360 7.90 9.11 20.09
C VAL A 360 7.65 10.26 19.12
N ASN A 361 7.03 9.96 17.97
CA ASN A 361 6.70 11.01 16.99
C ASN A 361 5.58 11.92 17.47
N LEU A 362 4.56 11.42 18.19
CA LEU A 362 3.51 12.24 18.78
C LEU A 362 4.08 13.24 19.79
N THR A 363 4.93 12.77 20.72
CA THR A 363 5.62 13.64 21.68
C THR A 363 6.49 14.69 20.97
N SER A 364 7.20 14.29 19.92
CA SER A 364 8.03 15.21 19.14
C SER A 364 7.22 16.27 18.38
N ALA A 365 5.97 15.99 18.01
CA ALA A 365 5.13 16.89 17.22
C ALA A 365 4.53 18.03 18.05
N THR A 366 4.20 17.79 19.32
CA THR A 366 3.54 18.78 20.19
C THR A 366 4.44 19.93 20.64
N LYS A 367 5.76 19.73 20.72
CA LYS A 367 6.78 20.76 21.04
C LYS A 367 6.55 21.57 22.34
N GLU A 368 5.61 21.17 23.19
CA GLU A 368 5.23 21.87 24.41
C GLU A 368 5.42 20.98 25.64
N GLU A 369 6.16 21.48 26.62
CA GLU A 369 6.51 20.76 27.84
C GLU A 369 5.30 20.25 28.65
N PRO A 370 4.18 21.00 28.81
CA PRO A 370 3.00 20.48 29.49
C PRO A 370 2.42 19.22 28.83
N LEU A 371 2.41 19.17 27.50
CA LEU A 371 1.91 18.01 26.75
C LEU A 371 2.92 16.84 26.84
N TRP A 372 4.22 17.13 26.87
CA TRP A 372 5.25 16.12 27.12
C TRP A 372 5.10 15.46 28.49
N ARG A 373 4.90 16.24 29.56
CA ARG A 373 4.63 15.71 30.92
C ARG A 373 3.40 14.82 30.94
N GLN A 374 2.31 15.23 30.26
CA GLN A 374 1.08 14.44 30.21
C GLN A 374 1.30 13.06 29.58
N ILE A 375 1.88 12.99 28.38
CA ILE A 375 2.11 11.69 27.72
C ILE A 375 3.16 10.85 28.45
N HIS A 376 4.22 11.49 28.93
CA HIS A 376 5.30 10.83 29.66
C HIS A 376 4.80 10.19 30.95
N TYR A 377 4.00 10.90 31.74
CA TYR A 377 3.39 10.36 32.95
C TYR A 377 2.49 9.14 32.65
N GLN A 378 1.68 9.19 31.59
CA GLN A 378 0.85 8.04 31.21
C GLN A 378 1.68 6.82 30.80
N ILE A 379 2.85 7.02 30.18
CA ILE A 379 3.79 5.94 29.86
C ILE A 379 4.43 5.40 31.14
N LEU A 380 4.87 6.26 32.06
CA LEU A 380 5.43 5.85 33.36
C LEU A 380 4.44 4.97 34.14
N LEU A 381 3.14 5.28 34.13
CA LEU A 381 2.14 4.42 34.78
C LEU A 381 2.14 2.98 34.25
N LYS A 382 2.49 2.76 32.97
CA LYS A 382 2.57 1.40 32.38
C LYS A 382 3.76 0.59 32.91
N THR A 383 4.78 1.23 33.51
CA THR A 383 5.88 0.50 34.17
C THR A 383 5.44 -0.21 35.44
N ARG A 384 4.25 0.08 35.99
CA ARG A 384 3.67 -0.64 37.13
C ARG A 384 2.73 -1.78 36.73
N SER A 385 2.70 -2.15 35.44
CA SER A 385 1.90 -3.28 34.96
C SER A 385 2.29 -4.58 35.67
N ASN A 386 1.32 -5.45 35.95
CA ASN A 386 1.56 -6.79 36.49
C ASN A 386 2.38 -7.68 35.54
N LEU A 387 2.40 -7.34 34.24
CA LEU A 387 3.04 -8.13 33.20
C LEU A 387 4.45 -7.59 32.92
N SER A 388 5.48 -8.38 33.19
CA SER A 388 6.89 -7.99 32.97
C SER A 388 7.18 -7.58 31.53
N LYS A 389 6.53 -8.23 30.55
CA LYS A 389 6.63 -7.85 29.13
C LYS A 389 6.20 -6.41 28.86
N VAL A 390 5.15 -5.91 29.52
CA VAL A 390 4.68 -4.52 29.39
C VAL A 390 5.68 -3.57 30.01
N ARG A 391 6.17 -3.88 31.21
CA ARG A 391 7.20 -3.07 31.90
C ARG A 391 8.46 -2.95 31.06
N LEU A 392 8.96 -4.05 30.52
CA LEU A 392 10.12 -4.09 29.62
C LEU A 392 9.91 -3.25 28.35
N ALA A 393 8.76 -3.42 27.69
CA ALA A 393 8.44 -2.66 26.49
C ALA A 393 8.31 -1.15 26.76
N THR A 394 7.73 -0.80 27.91
CA THR A 394 7.58 0.58 28.38
C THR A 394 8.95 1.22 28.66
N LEU A 395 9.88 0.50 29.31
CA LEU A 395 11.26 0.96 29.50
C LEU A 395 11.96 1.27 28.18
N ASN A 396 11.80 0.41 27.17
CA ASN A 396 12.38 0.65 25.85
C ASN A 396 11.75 1.88 25.16
N VAL A 397 10.45 2.14 25.36
CA VAL A 397 9.78 3.35 24.83
C VAL A 397 10.30 4.61 25.55
N LEU A 398 10.48 4.56 26.87
CA LEU A 398 11.06 5.66 27.65
C LEU A 398 12.50 5.97 27.21
N GLN A 399 13.28 4.94 26.89
CA GLN A 399 14.62 5.09 26.32
C GLN A 399 14.60 5.81 24.96
N GLU A 400 13.72 5.40 24.05
CA GLU A 400 13.60 6.06 22.75
C GLU A 400 13.09 7.49 22.88
N LEU A 401 12.21 7.76 23.84
CA LEU A 401 11.75 9.12 24.17
C LEU A 401 12.89 10.00 24.70
N SER A 402 13.71 9.50 25.63
CA SER A 402 14.84 10.28 26.14
C SER A 402 15.85 10.60 25.04
N ARG A 403 16.15 9.63 24.16
CA ARG A 403 16.99 9.84 22.98
C ARG A 403 16.39 10.89 22.03
N LYS A 404 15.08 10.85 21.80
CA LYS A 404 14.39 11.77 20.89
C LYS A 404 14.35 13.20 21.42
N LEU A 405 14.08 13.37 22.72
CA LEU A 405 13.98 14.69 23.37
C LEU A 405 15.35 15.27 23.72
N GLY A 406 16.38 14.43 23.88
CA GLY A 406 17.72 14.85 24.25
C GLY A 406 17.73 15.60 25.59
N MET A 407 18.43 16.72 25.65
CA MET A 407 18.51 17.58 26.84
C MET A 407 17.13 18.04 27.36
N ASN A 408 16.12 18.16 26.49
CA ASN A 408 14.79 18.58 26.91
C ASN A 408 14.10 17.56 27.85
N TYR A 409 14.56 16.30 27.84
CA TYR A 409 14.07 15.27 28.74
C TYR A 409 14.38 15.56 30.23
N GLN A 410 15.37 16.42 30.51
CA GLN A 410 15.76 16.76 31.89
C GLN A 410 14.58 17.29 32.72
N SER A 411 13.67 18.04 32.10
CA SER A 411 12.46 18.56 32.73
C SER A 411 11.47 17.48 33.21
N LEU A 412 11.56 16.28 32.63
CA LEU A 412 10.67 15.14 32.90
C LEU A 412 11.28 14.13 33.90
N LEU A 413 12.58 14.23 34.17
CA LEU A 413 13.28 13.32 35.08
C LEU A 413 12.70 13.26 36.49
N PRO A 414 12.36 14.39 37.16
CA PRO A 414 11.88 14.33 38.54
C PRO A 414 10.66 13.42 38.71
N GLU A 415 9.79 13.36 37.70
CA GLU A 415 8.61 12.50 37.69
C GLU A 415 8.96 11.04 37.35
N ALA A 416 10.03 10.78 36.57
CA ALA A 416 10.49 9.44 36.21
C ALA A 416 11.27 8.73 37.32
N ILE A 417 12.04 9.47 38.13
CA ILE A 417 12.97 8.88 39.12
C ILE A 417 12.29 7.87 40.05
N PRO A 418 11.12 8.15 40.67
CA PRO A 418 10.47 7.17 41.54
C PRO A 418 10.10 5.86 40.82
N PHE A 419 9.65 5.95 39.57
CA PHE A 419 9.31 4.76 38.78
C PHE A 419 10.56 3.97 38.38
N MET A 420 11.66 4.65 38.05
CA MET A 420 12.93 3.98 37.73
C MET A 420 13.52 3.29 38.97
N ALA A 421 13.42 3.92 40.15
CA ALA A 421 13.86 3.32 41.41
C ALA A 421 13.08 2.03 41.71
N GLU A 422 11.75 2.03 41.52
CA GLU A 422 10.93 0.83 41.63
C GLU A 422 11.36 -0.29 40.65
N LEU A 423 11.72 0.06 39.42
CA LEU A 423 12.14 -0.90 38.39
C LEU A 423 13.57 -1.43 38.58
N MET A 424 14.44 -0.68 39.26
CA MET A 424 15.75 -1.17 39.70
C MET A 424 15.65 -2.27 40.77
N GLU A 425 14.50 -2.38 41.43
CA GLU A 425 14.20 -3.44 42.40
C GLU A 425 13.13 -4.42 41.86
N ASP A 426 12.95 -4.49 40.54
CA ASP A 426 11.93 -5.36 39.93
C ASP A 426 12.23 -6.84 40.17
N SER A 427 11.19 -7.60 40.52
CA SER A 427 11.25 -9.05 40.67
C SER A 427 11.72 -9.84 39.43
N ASN A 428 11.69 -9.23 38.24
CA ASN A 428 12.12 -9.83 36.99
C ASN A 428 13.49 -9.31 36.57
N ASP A 429 14.50 -10.19 36.57
CA ASP A 429 15.89 -9.87 36.23
C ASP A 429 16.08 -9.12 34.89
N GLU A 430 15.24 -9.39 33.88
CA GLU A 430 15.37 -8.75 32.56
C GLU A 430 14.89 -7.30 32.59
N VAL A 431 13.84 -7.02 33.35
CA VAL A 431 13.33 -5.67 33.59
C VAL A 431 14.36 -4.85 34.38
N GLU A 432 14.90 -5.40 35.47
CA GLU A 432 15.93 -4.77 36.29
C GLU A 432 17.18 -4.41 35.47
N LYS A 433 17.72 -5.37 34.71
CA LYS A 433 18.90 -5.15 33.84
C LYS A 433 18.62 -4.11 32.77
N THR A 434 17.40 -4.13 32.20
CA THR A 434 17.00 -3.15 31.20
C THR A 434 16.89 -1.76 31.81
N CYS A 435 16.32 -1.63 33.01
CA CYS A 435 16.23 -0.35 33.73
C CYS A 435 17.61 0.29 33.93
N HIS A 436 18.57 -0.47 34.47
CA HIS A 436 19.95 0.01 34.62
C HIS A 436 20.56 0.46 33.28
N ARG A 437 20.37 -0.32 32.21
CA ARG A 437 20.85 0.06 30.87
C ARG A 437 20.19 1.34 30.35
N VAL A 438 18.89 1.53 30.59
CA VAL A 438 18.16 2.73 30.19
C VAL A 438 18.65 3.95 30.96
N ILE A 439 18.92 3.84 32.25
CA ILE A 439 19.50 4.92 33.08
C ILE A 439 20.86 5.35 32.51
N VAL A 440 21.76 4.40 32.22
CA VAL A 440 23.08 4.71 31.64
C VAL A 440 22.96 5.40 30.28
N ASP A 441 21.99 4.98 29.45
CA ASP A 441 21.74 5.62 28.15
C ASP A 441 21.15 7.04 28.30
N MET A 442 20.31 7.26 29.31
CA MET A 442 19.81 8.59 29.68
C MET A 442 20.95 9.48 30.17
N GLU A 443 21.83 9.00 31.06
CA GLU A 443 23.04 9.73 31.50
C GLU A 443 23.92 10.13 30.32
N SER A 444 24.15 9.22 29.37
CA SER A 444 24.90 9.52 28.15
C SER A 444 24.23 10.56 27.27
N THR A 445 22.89 10.60 27.25
CA THR A 445 22.11 11.57 26.46
C THR A 445 22.11 12.97 27.10
N LEU A 446 22.10 13.02 28.42
CA LEU A 446 22.01 14.25 29.22
C LEU A 446 23.39 14.83 29.57
N GLY A 447 24.44 14.01 29.57
CA GLY A 447 25.79 14.41 29.94
C GLY A 447 26.02 14.60 31.45
N GLU A 448 25.12 14.11 32.30
CA GLU A 448 25.21 14.15 33.76
C GLU A 448 24.90 12.78 34.38
N SER A 449 25.45 12.53 35.58
CA SER A 449 25.14 11.33 36.36
C SER A 449 23.74 11.45 36.96
N LEU A 450 22.93 10.41 36.84
CA LEU A 450 21.59 10.36 37.44
C LEU A 450 21.62 9.76 38.85
N GLN A 451 22.77 9.23 39.30
CA GLN A 451 22.91 8.59 40.62
C GLN A 451 22.52 9.50 41.79
N ASP A 452 22.79 10.80 41.70
CA ASP A 452 22.47 11.77 42.76
C ASP A 452 20.96 11.93 42.98
N TYR A 453 20.13 11.60 41.97
CA TYR A 453 18.68 11.64 42.09
C TYR A 453 18.10 10.40 42.79
N PHE A 454 18.83 9.27 42.80
CA PHE A 454 18.40 8.03 43.46
C PHE A 454 18.87 7.91 44.92
N ASN A 455 19.81 8.76 45.33
CA ASN A 455 20.38 8.79 46.67
C ASN A 455 19.70 9.80 47.61
N ASN A 456 18.69 10.54 47.12
CA ASN A 456 17.83 11.46 47.87
C ASN A 456 16.41 10.90 47.96
#